data_AF-A0A1I8D2P3-F1
#
_entry.id   AF-A0A1I8D2P3-F1
#
_cell.length_a   1.000
_cell.length_b   1.000
_cell.length_c   1.000
_cell.angle_alpha   90.00
_cell.angle_beta   90.00
_cell.angle_gamma   90.00
#
_symmetry.space_group_name_H-M   'P 1'
#
loop_
_entity.id
_entity.type
_entity.pdbx_description
1 polymer ?
#
loop_
_entity_poly.entity_id
_entity_poly.type
_entity_poly.pdbx_seq_one_letter_code
_entity_poly.pdbx_strand_id
1 'polypeptide(L)'
;MYCEDVKQVRNFIKVVADYTNSTVNVLGYSMGSPISRKAILGGKCVDTHEDLGEPLTPLVNTFISLAGVTYGLQPCLNYKTYAACNLVNGMISGSEYLNDINSMETKYEGNTTYSIQSSNDYLVGQKCGSEQCSELKNSNENIYKNGNDHVTIVSTTVALQYELFDKL
;
A
#
# COMPACT_ATOMS: atom_id res chain seq x y z
N MET A 1 8.66 7.06 -5.08
CA MET A 1 8.08 7.08 -3.71
C MET A 1 9.16 7.63 -2.81
N TYR A 2 9.12 8.92 -2.52
CA TYR A 2 10.24 9.58 -1.85
C TYR A 2 10.14 9.44 -0.33
N CYS A 3 11.29 9.44 0.34
CA CYS A 3 11.33 9.41 1.81
C CYS A 3 10.51 10.54 2.45
N GLU A 4 10.44 11.71 1.81
CA GLU A 4 9.64 12.84 2.29
C GLU A 4 8.14 12.53 2.32
N ASP A 5 7.61 11.88 1.28
CA ASP A 5 6.20 11.46 1.22
C ASP A 5 5.91 10.46 2.36
N VAL A 6 6.81 9.50 2.57
CA VAL A 6 6.72 8.49 3.63
C VAL A 6 6.75 9.15 5.01
N LYS A 7 7.66 10.10 5.26
CA LYS A 7 7.75 10.83 6.53
C LYS A 7 6.48 11.62 6.81
N GLN A 8 5.90 12.28 5.81
CA GLN A 8 4.64 13.02 5.96
C GLN A 8 3.49 12.09 6.37
N VAL A 9 3.29 10.98 5.65
CA VAL A 9 2.24 10.00 5.98
C VAL A 9 2.47 9.38 7.36
N ARG A 10 3.71 9.02 7.68
CA ARG A 10 4.09 8.44 8.99
C ARG A 10 3.78 9.40 10.14
N ASN A 11 4.15 10.67 10.00
CA ASN A 11 3.86 11.68 11.01
C ASN A 11 2.36 11.90 11.17
N PHE A 12 1.61 11.88 10.07
CA PHE A 12 0.15 12.03 10.13
C PHE A 12 -0.51 10.87 10.88
N ILE A 13 -0.11 9.61 10.62
CA ILE A 13 -0.59 8.44 11.37
C ILE A 13 -0.36 8.62 12.87
N LYS A 14 0.85 9.02 13.27
CA LYS A 14 1.20 9.25 14.67
C LYS A 14 0.37 10.36 15.30
N VAL A 15 0.26 11.51 14.63
CA VAL A 15 -0.49 12.67 15.14
C VAL A 15 -1.97 12.35 15.32
N VAL A 16 -2.60 11.61 14.39
CA VAL A 16 -4.02 11.22 14.52
C VAL A 16 -4.21 10.21 15.66
N ALA A 17 -3.33 9.21 15.77
CA ALA A 17 -3.38 8.23 16.86
C ALA A 17 -3.21 8.91 18.23
N ASP A 18 -2.22 9.81 18.36
CA ASP A 18 -1.95 10.56 19.59
C ASP A 18 -3.10 11.51 19.94
N TYR A 19 -3.64 12.24 18.96
CA TYR A 19 -4.75 13.18 19.15
C TYR A 19 -6.03 12.48 19.60
N THR A 20 -6.33 11.31 19.03
CA THR A 20 -7.53 10.54 19.38
C THR A 20 -7.33 9.63 20.58
N ASN A 21 -6.08 9.46 21.04
CA ASN A 21 -5.68 8.48 22.04
C ASN A 21 -6.21 7.06 21.70
N SER A 22 -6.07 6.68 20.43
CA SER A 22 -6.61 5.44 19.85
C SER A 22 -5.73 4.94 18.71
N THR A 23 -5.93 3.69 18.30
CA THR A 23 -5.44 3.21 17.01
C THR A 23 -6.20 3.87 15.86
N VAL A 24 -5.60 3.86 14.67
CA VAL A 24 -6.17 4.41 13.44
C VAL A 24 -6.50 3.33 12.42
N ASN A 25 -7.44 3.65 11.53
CA ASN A 25 -7.70 2.91 10.32
C ASN A 25 -7.06 3.65 9.13
N VAL A 26 -6.38 2.92 8.25
CA VAL A 26 -5.63 3.49 7.12
C VAL A 26 -6.10 2.86 5.82
N LEU A 27 -6.52 3.67 4.85
CA LEU A 27 -6.74 3.24 3.48
C LEU A 27 -5.72 3.91 2.56
N GLY A 28 -4.89 3.09 1.92
CA GLY A 28 -4.04 3.51 0.81
C GLY A 28 -4.75 3.23 -0.51
N TYR A 29 -4.77 4.20 -1.41
CA TYR A 29 -5.30 4.03 -2.77
C TYR A 29 -4.18 4.20 -3.79
N SER A 30 -4.10 3.30 -4.78
CA SER A 30 -3.11 3.41 -5.86
C SER A 30 -1.68 3.49 -5.31
N MET A 31 -0.91 4.51 -5.69
CA MET A 31 0.42 4.81 -5.14
C MET A 31 0.41 5.08 -3.63
N GLY A 32 -0.73 5.48 -3.05
CA GLY A 32 -0.87 5.67 -1.61
C GLY A 32 -0.66 4.38 -0.82
N SER A 33 -0.97 3.21 -1.38
CA SER A 33 -0.76 1.92 -0.71
C SER A 33 0.71 1.68 -0.35
N PRO A 34 1.67 1.65 -1.30
CA PRO A 34 3.07 1.41 -0.95
C PRO A 34 3.70 2.55 -0.13
N ILE A 35 3.23 3.80 -0.24
CA ILE A 35 3.69 4.91 0.61
C ILE A 35 3.27 4.68 2.07
N SER A 36 1.98 4.41 2.31
CA SER A 36 1.46 4.13 3.65
C SER A 36 2.08 2.87 4.26
N ARG A 37 2.29 1.81 3.44
CA ARG A 37 2.97 0.60 3.89
C ARG A 37 4.38 0.87 4.40
N LYS A 38 5.20 1.63 3.66
CA LYS A 38 6.53 2.00 4.15
C LYS A 38 6.49 2.88 5.40
N ALA A 39 5.53 3.80 5.47
CA ALA A 39 5.32 4.64 6.66
C ALA A 39 5.02 3.80 7.91
N ILE A 40 4.24 2.73 7.75
CA ILE A 40 3.90 1.79 8.83
C ILE A 40 5.07 0.85 9.14
N LEU A 41 5.76 0.32 8.12
CA LEU A 41 6.91 -0.59 8.29
C LEU A 41 8.06 0.07 9.07
N GLY A 42 8.32 1.36 8.80
CA GLY A 42 9.46 2.06 9.38
C GLY A 42 10.79 1.58 8.81
N GLY A 43 11.81 1.50 9.67
CA GLY A 43 13.19 1.19 9.29
C GLY A 43 13.81 2.32 8.46
N LYS A 44 14.68 1.98 7.51
CA LYS A 44 15.35 2.98 6.66
C LYS A 44 14.53 3.31 5.41
N CYS A 45 14.49 4.59 5.03
CA CYS A 45 14.05 5.00 3.70
C CYS A 45 14.93 4.36 2.62
N VAL A 46 14.32 3.95 1.51
CA VAL A 46 15.02 3.21 0.46
C VAL A 46 15.92 4.14 -0.37
N ASP A 47 15.43 5.33 -0.69
CA ASP A 47 16.14 6.32 -1.52
C ASP A 47 17.16 7.16 -0.75
N THR A 48 16.87 7.53 0.51
CA THR A 48 17.73 8.43 1.30
C THR A 48 18.46 7.76 2.46
N HIS A 49 18.08 6.53 2.83
CA HIS A 49 18.56 5.81 4.02
C HIS A 49 18.34 6.52 5.36
N GLU A 50 17.53 7.58 5.40
CA GLU A 50 17.08 8.20 6.63
C GLU A 50 16.29 7.19 7.47
N ASP A 51 16.46 7.26 8.79
CA ASP A 51 15.79 6.37 9.73
C ASP A 51 14.37 6.88 10.04
N LEU A 52 13.37 6.05 9.72
CA LEU A 52 11.97 6.28 10.07
C LEU A 52 11.66 5.83 11.50
N GLY A 53 12.52 5.00 12.10
CA GLY A 53 12.34 4.38 13.40
C GLY A 53 11.45 3.13 13.35
N GLU A 54 10.97 2.71 14.52
CA GLU A 54 10.25 1.45 14.71
C GLU A 54 8.93 1.34 13.93
N PRO A 55 8.43 0.13 13.64
CA PRO A 55 7.14 -0.04 12.99
C PRO A 55 5.97 0.62 13.75
N LEU A 56 5.01 1.19 13.01
CA LEU A 56 3.74 1.71 13.57
C LEU A 56 2.62 0.67 13.60
N THR A 57 2.93 -0.61 13.37
CA THR A 57 1.94 -1.71 13.41
C THR A 57 1.01 -1.63 14.63
N PRO A 58 1.48 -1.35 15.86
CA PRO A 58 0.60 -1.26 17.03
C PRO A 58 -0.37 -0.07 17.01
N LEU A 59 -0.11 0.95 16.18
CA LEU A 59 -0.98 2.12 16.04
C LEU A 59 -2.06 1.93 14.98
N VAL A 60 -1.98 0.89 14.14
CA VAL A 60 -2.92 0.68 13.03
C VAL A 60 -3.83 -0.52 13.34
N ASN A 61 -5.13 -0.25 13.48
CA ASN A 61 -6.12 -1.31 13.65
C ASN A 61 -6.39 -2.01 12.32
N THR A 62 -6.94 -1.29 11.35
CA THR A 62 -7.25 -1.83 10.03
C THR A 62 -6.47 -1.11 8.93
N PHE A 63 -5.83 -1.87 8.04
CA PHE A 63 -5.24 -1.36 6.81
C PHE A 63 -5.96 -1.88 5.57
N ILE A 64 -6.31 -1.00 4.63
CA ILE A 64 -6.90 -1.36 3.34
C ILE A 64 -6.01 -0.84 2.22
N SER A 65 -5.58 -1.73 1.33
CA SER A 65 -4.98 -1.38 0.04
C SER A 65 -6.04 -1.42 -1.06
N LEU A 66 -6.52 -0.26 -1.49
CA LEU A 66 -7.51 -0.12 -2.55
C LEU A 66 -6.80 0.11 -3.89
N ALA A 67 -6.95 -0.81 -4.85
CA ALA A 67 -6.29 -0.75 -6.15
C ALA A 67 -4.80 -0.38 -6.03
N GLY A 68 -4.12 -0.93 -5.03
CA GLY A 68 -2.81 -0.46 -4.61
C GLY A 68 -1.69 -0.96 -5.51
N VAL A 69 -0.63 -0.17 -5.64
CA VAL A 69 0.59 -0.59 -6.34
C VAL A 69 1.48 -1.40 -5.38
N THR A 70 1.09 -2.63 -5.05
CA THR A 70 1.72 -3.42 -3.98
C THR A 70 2.91 -4.24 -4.47
N TYR A 71 2.78 -4.90 -5.61
CA TYR A 71 3.87 -5.63 -6.29
C TYR A 71 4.39 -4.92 -7.53
N GLY A 72 3.68 -3.90 -8.00
CA GLY A 72 4.16 -2.99 -9.05
C GLY A 72 3.04 -2.41 -9.88
N LEU A 73 3.45 -1.62 -10.86
CA LEU A 73 2.63 -1.04 -11.91
C LEU A 73 2.99 -1.75 -13.21
N GLN A 74 2.11 -2.62 -13.73
CA GLN A 74 2.40 -3.47 -14.88
C GLN A 74 2.93 -2.70 -16.11
N PRO A 75 2.40 -1.51 -16.47
CA PRO A 75 2.99 -0.67 -17.52
C PRO A 75 4.50 -0.39 -17.35
N CYS A 76 5.03 -0.32 -16.13
CA CYS A 76 6.45 -0.08 -15.89
C CYS A 76 7.36 -1.18 -16.47
N LEU A 77 6.85 -2.38 -16.75
CA LEU A 77 7.60 -3.44 -17.42
C LEU A 77 8.04 -3.04 -18.85
N ASN A 78 7.20 -2.25 -19.53
CA ASN A 78 7.45 -1.78 -20.89
C ASN A 78 7.95 -0.33 -20.95
N TYR A 79 7.78 0.43 -19.87
CA TYR A 79 8.03 1.88 -19.83
C TYR A 79 9.04 2.28 -18.75
N LYS A 80 10.20 1.60 -18.74
CA LYS A 80 11.25 1.76 -17.73
C LYS A 80 11.89 3.15 -17.65
N THR A 81 11.74 3.96 -18.71
CA THR A 81 12.31 5.32 -18.80
C THR A 81 11.49 6.37 -18.05
N TYR A 82 10.26 6.05 -17.64
CA TYR A 82 9.47 6.96 -16.80
C TYR A 82 10.08 7.01 -15.40
N ALA A 83 10.24 8.22 -14.86
CA ALA A 83 10.85 8.43 -13.54
C ALA A 83 10.16 7.60 -12.43
N ALA A 84 8.84 7.42 -12.55
CA ALA A 84 8.03 6.62 -11.61
C ALA A 84 8.31 5.10 -11.68
N CYS A 85 9.02 4.60 -12.69
CA CYS A 85 9.29 3.19 -12.96
C CYS A 85 10.75 2.79 -12.70
N ASN A 86 11.50 3.58 -11.92
CA ASN A 86 12.90 3.29 -11.60
C ASN A 86 13.06 2.11 -10.61
N LEU A 87 14.24 1.48 -10.59
CA LEU A 87 14.52 0.29 -9.77
C LEU A 87 14.76 0.57 -8.28
N VAL A 88 14.93 1.83 -7.86
CA VAL A 88 15.20 2.17 -6.47
C VAL A 88 13.88 2.40 -5.74
N ASN A 89 13.23 3.54 -6.00
CA ASN A 89 12.00 3.95 -5.33
C ASN A 89 10.79 4.04 -6.27
N GLY A 90 10.87 3.39 -7.43
CA GLY A 90 9.82 3.35 -8.43
C GLY A 90 8.86 2.18 -8.24
N MET A 91 7.83 2.20 -9.07
CA MET A 91 6.70 1.25 -9.07
C MET A 91 6.92 0.07 -10.02
N ILE A 92 8.13 -0.12 -10.56
CA ILE A 92 8.42 -1.31 -11.35
C ILE A 92 8.52 -2.53 -10.43
N SER A 93 7.93 -3.65 -10.84
CA SER A 93 8.03 -4.92 -10.12
C SER A 93 9.50 -5.28 -9.86
N GLY A 94 9.83 -5.56 -8.60
CA GLY A 94 11.20 -5.87 -8.18
C GLY A 94 12.08 -4.66 -7.86
N SER A 95 11.52 -3.44 -7.82
CA SER A 95 12.25 -2.28 -7.27
C SER A 95 12.64 -2.51 -5.81
N GLU A 96 13.72 -1.88 -5.36
CA GLU A 96 14.19 -1.97 -3.96
C GLU A 96 13.07 -1.60 -2.99
N TYR A 97 12.28 -0.56 -3.31
CA TYR A 97 11.16 -0.13 -2.50
C TYR A 97 10.06 -1.19 -2.39
N LEU A 98 9.64 -1.78 -3.51
CA LEU A 98 8.59 -2.79 -3.48
C LEU A 98 9.09 -4.10 -2.85
N ASN A 99 10.37 -4.43 -2.99
CA ASN A 99 10.97 -5.58 -2.31
C ASN A 99 11.02 -5.35 -0.79
N ASP A 100 11.40 -4.15 -0.35
CA ASP A 100 11.46 -3.78 1.07
C ASP A 100 10.09 -3.89 1.75
N ILE A 101 9.04 -3.26 1.20
CA ILE A 101 7.71 -3.33 1.82
C ILE A 101 7.08 -4.73 1.76
N ASN A 102 7.58 -5.64 0.91
CA ASN A 102 7.10 -7.02 0.78
C ASN A 102 8.03 -8.06 1.42
N SER A 103 9.11 -7.63 2.10
CA SER A 103 10.12 -8.52 2.68
C SER A 103 9.63 -9.27 3.92
N MET A 104 8.53 -8.83 4.53
CA MET A 104 8.02 -9.41 5.76
C MET A 104 7.34 -10.77 5.51
N GLU A 105 7.56 -11.71 6.42
CA GLU A 105 6.93 -13.04 6.40
C GLU A 105 5.54 -13.05 7.04
N THR A 106 5.21 -12.01 7.81
CA THR A 106 3.88 -11.79 8.38
C THR A 106 3.36 -10.41 7.97
N LYS A 107 2.05 -10.20 8.08
CA LYS A 107 1.47 -8.86 7.93
C LYS A 107 2.04 -7.91 9.00
N TYR A 108 2.20 -6.65 8.65
CA TYR A 108 2.69 -5.59 9.54
C TYR A 108 1.87 -4.31 9.41
N GLU A 109 0.98 -4.23 8.42
CA GLU A 109 0.25 -3.03 8.08
C GLU A 109 -0.79 -2.66 9.14
N GLY A 110 -1.26 -3.63 9.93
CA GLY A 110 -2.20 -3.44 11.04
C GLY A 110 -2.67 -4.75 11.63
N ASN A 111 -3.58 -4.68 12.61
CA ASN A 111 -4.21 -5.86 13.23
C ASN A 111 -5.03 -6.66 12.19
N THR A 112 -5.84 -5.98 11.38
CA THR A 112 -6.54 -6.53 10.23
C THR A 112 -6.12 -5.82 8.94
N THR A 113 -6.01 -6.57 7.85
CA THR A 113 -5.42 -6.07 6.60
C THR A 113 -6.16 -6.63 5.39
N TYR A 114 -6.48 -5.77 4.45
CA TYR A 114 -7.26 -6.13 3.27
C TYR A 114 -6.67 -5.51 2.01
N SER A 115 -6.86 -6.18 0.88
CA SER A 115 -6.82 -5.50 -0.42
C SER A 115 -8.20 -5.52 -1.08
N ILE A 116 -8.51 -4.46 -1.82
CA ILE A 116 -9.67 -4.39 -2.70
C ILE A 116 -9.14 -4.08 -4.09
N GLN A 117 -9.34 -4.98 -5.05
CA GLN A 117 -8.74 -4.89 -6.38
C GLN A 117 -9.71 -5.37 -7.46
N SER A 118 -9.37 -5.12 -8.72
CA SER A 118 -10.20 -5.51 -9.86
C SER A 118 -9.31 -5.97 -11.01
N SER A 119 -9.72 -7.04 -11.69
CA SER A 119 -9.07 -7.44 -12.95
C SER A 119 -9.29 -6.42 -14.08
N ASN A 120 -10.24 -5.50 -13.95
CA ASN A 120 -10.48 -4.43 -14.92
C ASN A 120 -9.72 -3.13 -14.61
N ASP A 121 -8.84 -3.15 -13.61
CA ASP A 121 -7.88 -2.06 -13.36
C ASP A 121 -6.71 -2.16 -14.36
N TYR A 122 -6.88 -1.55 -15.53
CA TYR A 122 -5.83 -1.50 -16.55
C TYR A 122 -4.78 -0.41 -16.28
N LEU A 123 -4.97 0.44 -15.26
CA LEU A 123 -3.99 1.46 -14.90
C LEU A 123 -2.85 0.81 -14.10
N VAL A 124 -3.19 0.09 -13.03
CA VAL A 124 -2.21 -0.69 -12.27
C VAL A 124 -1.81 -1.93 -13.03
N GLY A 125 -2.77 -2.56 -13.69
CA GLY A 125 -2.62 -3.84 -14.35
C GLY A 125 -2.88 -5.01 -13.43
N GLN A 126 -2.79 -6.21 -13.99
CA GLN A 126 -3.10 -7.46 -13.30
C GLN A 126 -1.85 -8.15 -12.80
N LYS A 127 -0.81 -8.28 -13.63
CA LYS A 127 0.35 -9.13 -13.36
C LYS A 127 1.66 -8.36 -13.27
N CYS A 128 2.35 -8.52 -12.15
CA CYS A 128 3.62 -7.88 -11.83
C CYS A 128 4.62 -8.97 -11.43
N GLY A 129 5.32 -9.53 -12.42
CA GLY A 129 6.12 -10.74 -12.24
C GLY A 129 5.22 -11.97 -12.08
N SER A 130 5.46 -12.77 -11.04
CA SER A 130 4.58 -13.89 -10.65
C SER A 130 3.29 -13.43 -9.96
N GLU A 131 3.36 -12.27 -9.30
CA GLU A 131 2.33 -11.79 -8.38
C GLU A 131 1.22 -11.02 -9.09
N GLN A 132 0.07 -10.92 -8.45
CA GLN A 132 -0.96 -9.96 -8.85
C GLN A 132 -0.54 -8.57 -8.37
N CYS A 133 -0.59 -7.57 -9.25
CA CYS A 133 -0.02 -6.25 -8.99
C CYS A 133 -0.55 -5.57 -7.72
N SER A 134 -1.83 -5.81 -7.38
CA SER A 134 -2.54 -5.14 -6.29
C SER A 134 -2.84 -6.04 -5.08
N GLU A 135 -2.39 -7.31 -5.10
CA GLU A 135 -2.55 -8.20 -3.94
C GLU A 135 -1.65 -7.75 -2.80
N LEU A 136 -2.17 -7.86 -1.58
CA LEU A 136 -1.43 -7.55 -0.37
C LEU A 136 -0.89 -8.86 0.22
N LYS A 137 0.43 -8.96 0.35
CA LYS A 137 1.10 -10.13 0.97
C LYS A 137 0.63 -10.29 2.42
N ASN A 138 0.39 -11.53 2.84
CA ASN A 138 0.01 -11.88 4.22
C ASN A 138 -1.30 -11.23 4.72
N SER A 139 -2.11 -10.65 3.83
CA SER A 139 -3.35 -9.99 4.20
C SER A 139 -4.36 -10.94 4.83
N ASN A 140 -5.29 -10.43 5.64
CA ASN A 140 -6.44 -11.21 6.06
C ASN A 140 -7.31 -11.65 4.86
N GLU A 141 -7.50 -10.76 3.88
CA GLU A 141 -8.23 -11.10 2.66
C GLU A 141 -7.81 -10.21 1.47
N ASN A 142 -7.75 -10.79 0.27
CA ASN A 142 -7.61 -10.08 -1.00
C ASN A 142 -8.95 -10.14 -1.76
N ILE A 143 -9.68 -9.03 -1.80
CA ILE A 143 -11.06 -8.95 -2.28
C ILE A 143 -11.09 -8.47 -3.73
N TYR A 144 -11.74 -9.23 -4.61
CA TYR A 144 -11.89 -8.88 -6.02
C TYR A 144 -13.26 -8.25 -6.31
N LYS A 145 -13.27 -7.05 -6.90
CA LYS A 145 -14.44 -6.27 -7.34
C LYS A 145 -14.38 -6.02 -8.84
N ASN A 146 -14.33 -7.11 -9.60
CA ASN A 146 -14.30 -7.10 -11.06
C ASN A 146 -15.51 -6.32 -11.63
N GLY A 147 -15.32 -5.73 -12.82
CA GLY A 147 -16.25 -4.79 -13.42
C GLY A 147 -15.96 -3.32 -13.09
N ASN A 148 -15.06 -3.05 -12.13
CA ASN A 148 -14.58 -1.71 -11.82
C ASN A 148 -13.20 -1.44 -12.43
N ASP A 149 -13.00 -0.26 -13.00
CA ASP A 149 -11.67 0.24 -13.33
C ASP A 149 -10.98 0.89 -12.11
N HIS A 150 -9.78 1.43 -12.32
CA HIS A 150 -8.98 2.06 -11.26
C HIS A 150 -9.73 3.17 -10.51
N VAL A 151 -10.64 3.89 -11.18
CA VAL A 151 -11.32 5.07 -10.62
C VAL A 151 -12.64 4.66 -10.00
N THR A 152 -13.45 3.91 -10.72
CA THR A 152 -14.79 3.48 -10.31
C THR A 152 -14.75 2.57 -9.08
N ILE A 153 -13.69 1.79 -8.90
CA ILE A 153 -13.53 0.94 -7.71
C ILE A 153 -13.56 1.74 -6.41
N VAL A 154 -13.16 3.02 -6.44
CA VAL A 154 -13.19 3.89 -5.26
C VAL A 154 -14.62 4.16 -4.83
N SER A 155 -15.47 4.61 -5.74
CA SER A 155 -16.84 5.02 -5.42
C SER A 155 -17.80 3.83 -5.26
N THR A 156 -17.59 2.73 -5.99
CA THR A 156 -18.49 1.56 -5.93
C THR A 156 -18.22 0.65 -4.73
N THR A 157 -17.06 0.79 -4.07
CA THR A 157 -16.69 -0.04 -2.91
C THR A 157 -16.75 0.69 -1.58
N VAL A 158 -17.22 1.95 -1.53
CA VAL A 158 -17.27 2.76 -0.29
C VAL A 158 -17.94 2.01 0.87
N ALA A 159 -19.10 1.39 0.63
CA ALA A 159 -19.79 0.63 1.67
C ALA A 159 -18.94 -0.53 2.23
N LEU A 160 -18.22 -1.23 1.35
CA LEU A 160 -17.28 -2.29 1.76
C LEU A 160 -16.09 -1.72 2.53
N GLN A 161 -15.54 -0.58 2.11
CA GLN A 161 -14.42 0.06 2.82
C GLN A 161 -14.78 0.34 4.29
N TYR A 162 -15.97 0.88 4.54
CA TYR A 162 -16.48 1.09 5.90
C TYR A 162 -16.75 -0.22 6.64
N GLU A 163 -17.39 -1.20 5.99
CA GLU A 163 -17.63 -2.53 6.59
C GLU A 163 -16.33 -3.16 7.11
N LEU A 164 -15.24 -3.06 6.34
CA LEU A 164 -13.94 -3.61 6.72
C LEU A 164 -13.29 -2.85 7.89
N PHE A 165 -13.54 -1.56 8.03
CA PHE A 165 -13.09 -0.78 9.18
C PHE A 165 -13.83 -1.11 10.48
N ASP A 166 -15.07 -1.58 10.38
CA ASP A 166 -15.92 -1.92 11.53
C ASP A 166 -15.80 -3.40 11.96
N LYS A 167 -15.07 -4.24 11.22
CA LYS A 167 -14.80 -5.64 11.61
C LYS A 167 -13.83 -5.68 12.80
N LEU A 168 -14.39 -5.92 13.98
CA LEU A 168 -13.68 -6.20 15.24
C LEU A 168 -13.07 -7.62 15.25
#